data_AF-A0A6J0MFB0-F1
#
_entry.id   AF-A0A6J0MFB0-F1
#
_cell.length_a   1.000
_cell.length_b   1.000
_cell.length_c   1.000
_cell.angle_alpha   90.00
_cell.angle_beta   90.00
_cell.angle_gamma   90.00
#
_symmetry.space_group_name_H-M   'P 1'
#
loop_
_entity.id
_entity.type
_entity.pdbx_description
1 polymer ?
#
loop_
_entity_poly.entity_id
_entity_poly.type
_entity_poly.pdbx_seq_one_letter_code
_entity_poly.pdbx_strand_id
1 'polypeptide(L)'
;MAAELECCEANFFIHIAVIAFLVLFAGLMSGLTLGLMSLSLVDLEVLAKSGTPQHRQYAAKILPVVKNQHLLLVTLLVCNAAAMETLPIFLDSLVTAWGAILISVTLILLFGEIIPQSICSRYGLAIGATVAPFVRVLVFVCLPVAWPISKLLDFLLGHRRAALFRRAELKTLVDLHGNEAGKGGELTHDETTIIAGALELSDKMVKDAMTPISDIFVIDINAKLDRDLMNLILEKGHSRVPVYYEQPNNIIGLVLVKNLLTINPDDETPVKNVTIRRIPRVPETLPLYDILNEFQKGLSHMAVVVRQCDKIHPLPSKDVKDERVKEVQVDVDGEGTPQERMLRTKRSLQKWKSFPNRASSFKRSKTKKWSKDNDADILHLNGNPLPKLAEEEEAVGIITMEDVIEELLQEEIFDETDHHFEDS
;
A
#
# COMPACT_ATOMS: atom_id res chain seq x y z
N MET A 1 -0.65 58.44 -30.09
CA MET A 1 0.28 59.58 -29.89
C MET A 1 1.62 59.09 -30.36
N ALA A 2 2.19 59.78 -31.35
CA ALA A 2 3.33 59.31 -32.12
C ALA A 2 4.61 59.24 -31.27
N ALA A 3 5.47 58.29 -31.62
CA ALA A 3 6.82 58.11 -31.11
C ALA A 3 7.65 59.39 -31.28
N GLU A 4 7.90 60.08 -30.17
CA GLU A 4 8.90 61.14 -30.04
C GLU A 4 9.74 60.91 -28.77
N LEU A 5 10.28 59.70 -28.61
CA LEU A 5 11.51 59.55 -27.82
C LEU A 5 12.66 59.69 -28.80
N GLU A 6 13.35 60.83 -28.75
CA GLU A 6 14.59 61.03 -29.49
C GLU A 6 15.55 59.88 -29.17
N CYS A 7 15.98 59.16 -30.21
CA CYS A 7 17.03 58.15 -30.08
C CYS A 7 18.25 58.79 -29.39
N CYS A 8 18.71 58.17 -28.28
CA CYS A 8 19.87 58.55 -27.46
C CYS A 8 19.64 59.41 -26.20
N GLU A 9 18.41 59.67 -25.75
CA GLU A 9 18.20 60.19 -24.38
C GLU A 9 18.35 59.10 -23.30
N ALA A 10 18.70 59.50 -22.06
CA ALA A 10 18.78 58.59 -20.91
C ALA A 10 17.46 57.81 -20.69
N ASN A 11 16.32 58.40 -21.02
CA ASN A 11 14.99 57.79 -20.92
C ASN A 11 14.84 56.55 -21.83
N PHE A 12 15.44 56.58 -23.02
CA PHE A 12 15.42 55.46 -23.97
C PHE A 12 16.14 54.23 -23.41
N PHE A 13 17.34 54.43 -22.83
CA PHE A 13 18.09 53.36 -22.18
C PHE A 13 17.36 52.81 -20.95
N ILE A 14 16.66 53.65 -20.19
CA ILE A 14 15.83 53.21 -19.07
C ILE A 14 14.69 52.31 -19.56
N HIS A 15 14.01 52.67 -20.66
CA HIS A 15 12.91 51.85 -21.19
C HIS A 15 13.40 50.51 -21.72
N ILE A 16 14.54 50.46 -22.40
CA ILE A 16 15.16 49.20 -22.84
C ILE A 16 15.54 48.33 -21.63
N ALA A 17 16.13 48.93 -20.59
CA ALA A 17 16.49 48.19 -19.37
C ALA A 17 15.24 47.62 -18.67
N VAL A 18 14.14 48.38 -18.62
CA VAL A 18 12.85 47.92 -18.09
C VAL A 18 12.30 46.77 -18.93
N ILE A 19 12.32 46.87 -20.25
CA ILE A 19 11.86 45.79 -21.14
C ILE A 19 12.71 44.53 -20.94
N ALA A 20 14.04 44.65 -20.92
CA ALA A 20 14.93 43.52 -20.68
C ALA A 20 14.67 42.86 -19.31
N PHE A 21 14.43 43.67 -18.28
CA PHE A 21 14.05 43.18 -16.95
C PHE A 21 12.69 42.46 -16.98
N LEU A 22 11.68 43.03 -17.63
CA LEU A 22 10.34 42.43 -17.75
C LEU A 22 10.38 41.09 -18.47
N VAL A 23 11.17 40.96 -19.54
CA VAL A 23 11.35 39.67 -20.25
C VAL A 23 11.98 38.63 -19.34
N LEU A 24 13.06 39.00 -18.64
CA LEU A 24 13.76 38.07 -17.77
C LEU A 24 12.90 37.66 -16.56
N PHE A 25 12.14 38.61 -16.02
CA PHE A 25 11.20 38.36 -14.93
C PHE A 25 10.03 37.47 -15.38
N ALA A 26 9.41 37.75 -16.53
CA ALA A 26 8.38 36.90 -17.12
C ALA A 26 8.90 35.49 -17.37
N GLY A 27 10.10 35.38 -17.94
CA GLY A 27 10.79 34.11 -18.14
C GLY A 27 11.02 33.32 -16.87
N LEU A 28 11.50 33.98 -15.82
CA LEU A 28 11.68 33.36 -14.51
C LEU A 28 10.35 32.86 -13.94
N MET A 29 9.27 33.67 -14.01
CA MET A 29 7.96 33.28 -13.47
C MET A 29 7.33 32.13 -14.26
N SER A 30 7.37 32.19 -15.58
CA SER A 30 6.85 31.15 -16.46
C SER A 30 7.62 29.83 -16.28
N GLY A 31 8.96 29.90 -16.22
CA GLY A 31 9.82 28.75 -15.96
C GLY A 31 9.59 28.12 -14.60
N LEU A 32 9.53 28.94 -13.53
CA LEU A 32 9.25 28.45 -12.17
C LEU A 32 7.84 27.86 -12.06
N THR A 33 6.86 28.40 -12.78
CA THR A 33 5.50 27.84 -12.80
C THR A 33 5.55 26.39 -13.27
N LEU A 34 6.17 26.13 -14.43
CA LEU A 34 6.28 24.77 -14.93
C LEU A 34 7.17 23.90 -14.04
N GLY A 35 8.36 24.39 -13.66
CA GLY A 35 9.36 23.62 -12.93
C GLY A 35 9.01 23.29 -11.48
N LEU A 36 8.24 24.14 -10.78
CA LEU A 36 7.77 23.86 -9.42
C LEU A 36 6.47 23.04 -9.43
N MET A 37 5.60 23.23 -10.42
CA MET A 37 4.34 22.48 -10.53
C MET A 37 4.54 21.06 -11.06
N SER A 38 5.61 20.81 -11.80
CA SER A 38 5.98 19.46 -12.26
C SER A 38 6.54 18.58 -11.14
N LEU A 39 6.95 19.15 -10.00
CA LEU A 39 7.46 18.39 -8.86
C LEU A 39 6.29 17.87 -8.02
N SER A 40 6.19 16.55 -7.87
CA SER A 40 5.19 15.98 -6.96
C SER A 40 5.63 16.11 -5.50
N LEU A 41 4.67 16.30 -4.59
CA LEU A 41 4.94 16.39 -3.16
C LEU A 41 5.54 15.08 -2.61
N VAL A 42 5.09 13.93 -3.13
CA VAL A 42 5.56 12.62 -2.71
C VAL A 42 7.02 12.43 -3.13
N ASP A 43 7.36 12.77 -4.38
CA ASP A 43 8.74 12.68 -4.86
C ASP A 43 9.66 13.60 -4.05
N LEU A 44 9.23 14.83 -3.76
CA LEU A 44 9.97 15.76 -2.90
C LEU A 44 10.17 15.23 -1.47
N GLU A 45 9.18 14.56 -0.88
CA GLU A 45 9.31 13.93 0.43
C GLU A 45 10.28 12.74 0.41
N VAL A 46 10.23 11.92 -0.64
CA VAL A 46 11.16 10.81 -0.85
C VAL A 46 12.58 11.34 -1.04
N LEU A 47 12.77 12.35 -1.90
CA LEU A 47 14.06 13.03 -2.13
C LEU A 47 14.61 13.70 -0.86
N ALA A 48 13.74 14.24 0.00
CA ALA A 48 14.13 14.83 1.27
C ALA A 48 14.61 13.78 2.31
N LYS A 49 14.16 12.53 2.20
CA LYS A 49 14.55 11.45 3.12
C LYS A 49 15.71 10.61 2.58
N SER A 50 15.67 10.25 1.31
CA SER A 50 16.52 9.23 0.69
C SER A 50 17.42 9.76 -0.42
N GLY A 51 17.30 11.04 -0.80
CA GLY A 51 18.11 11.65 -1.85
C GLY A 51 19.57 11.93 -1.44
N THR A 52 20.40 12.28 -2.42
CA THR A 52 21.79 12.72 -2.18
C THR A 52 21.84 13.93 -1.23
N PRO A 53 22.96 14.18 -0.52
CA PRO A 53 23.03 15.27 0.47
C PRO A 53 22.69 16.65 -0.10
N GLN A 54 22.95 16.89 -1.39
CA GLN A 54 22.57 18.12 -2.09
C GLN A 54 21.07 18.14 -2.41
N HIS A 55 20.52 17.08 -3.01
CA HIS A 55 19.10 16.98 -3.34
C HIS A 55 18.20 17.06 -2.10
N ARG A 56 18.63 16.49 -0.98
CA ARG A 56 17.92 16.57 0.30
C ARG A 56 17.77 18.01 0.80
N GLN A 57 18.83 18.82 0.71
CA GLN A 57 18.77 20.23 1.11
C GLN A 57 17.87 21.06 0.19
N TYR A 58 17.91 20.78 -1.11
CA TYR A 58 17.05 21.43 -2.10
C TYR A 58 15.58 21.09 -1.89
N ALA A 59 15.26 19.81 -1.74
CA ALA A 59 13.90 19.35 -1.47
C ALA A 59 13.35 19.97 -0.18
N ALA A 60 14.14 20.01 0.91
CA ALA A 60 13.73 20.59 2.18
C ALA A 60 13.40 22.10 2.09
N LYS A 61 14.09 22.85 1.22
CA LYS A 61 13.82 24.28 0.99
C LYS A 61 12.55 24.51 0.15
N ILE A 62 12.29 23.66 -0.83
CA ILE A 62 11.16 23.79 -1.76
C ILE A 62 9.84 23.28 -1.15
N LEU A 63 9.90 22.22 -0.35
CA LEU A 63 8.73 21.58 0.27
C LEU A 63 7.72 22.56 0.90
N PRO A 64 8.10 23.54 1.75
CA PRO A 64 7.15 24.46 2.35
C PRO A 64 6.48 25.40 1.33
N VAL A 65 7.10 25.65 0.18
CA VAL A 65 6.59 26.53 -0.87
C VAL A 65 5.56 25.80 -1.74
N VAL A 66 5.83 24.53 -2.09
CA VAL A 66 4.95 23.71 -2.94
C VAL A 66 3.77 23.12 -2.16
N LYS A 67 3.83 23.09 -0.81
CA LYS A 67 2.74 22.61 0.05
C LYS A 67 1.39 23.28 -0.24
N ASN A 68 1.39 24.56 -0.59
CA ASN A 68 0.19 25.30 -1.02
C ASN A 68 0.21 25.48 -2.54
N GLN A 69 0.05 24.38 -3.29
CA GLN A 69 0.21 24.35 -4.74
C GLN A 69 -0.67 25.37 -5.47
N HIS A 70 -1.94 25.54 -5.04
CA HIS A 70 -2.86 26.52 -5.64
C HIS A 70 -2.44 27.98 -5.39
N LEU A 71 -1.99 28.30 -4.17
CA LEU A 71 -1.51 29.65 -3.83
C LEU A 71 -0.24 30.00 -4.62
N LEU A 72 0.69 29.05 -4.72
CA LEU A 72 1.92 29.20 -5.49
C LEU A 72 1.62 29.40 -6.98
N LEU A 73 0.76 28.54 -7.56
CA LEU A 73 0.34 28.62 -8.95
C LEU A 73 -0.27 29.99 -9.26
N VAL A 74 -1.24 30.45 -8.47
CA VAL A 74 -1.90 31.74 -8.68
C VAL A 74 -0.90 32.89 -8.56
N THR A 75 -0.01 32.86 -7.57
CA THR A 75 1.02 33.90 -7.40
C THR A 75 1.91 34.00 -8.63
N LEU A 76 2.46 32.88 -9.11
CA LEU A 76 3.37 32.88 -10.25
C LEU A 76 2.67 33.26 -11.54
N LEU A 77 1.42 32.81 -11.74
CA LEU A 77 0.61 33.20 -12.91
C LEU A 77 0.26 34.69 -12.91
N VAL A 78 -0.13 35.26 -11.77
CA VAL A 78 -0.43 36.70 -11.67
C VAL A 78 0.82 37.53 -11.96
N CYS A 79 1.98 37.15 -11.43
CA CYS A 79 3.24 37.85 -11.70
C CYS A 79 3.66 37.72 -13.17
N ASN A 80 3.49 36.53 -13.75
CA ASN A 80 3.79 36.29 -15.15
C ASN A 80 2.87 37.11 -16.07
N ALA A 81 1.57 37.08 -15.84
CA ALA A 81 0.59 37.85 -16.60
C ALA A 81 0.84 39.36 -16.49
N ALA A 82 1.12 39.87 -15.28
CA ALA A 82 1.46 41.28 -15.09
C ALA A 82 2.68 41.68 -15.92
N ALA A 83 3.73 40.86 -15.95
CA ALA A 83 4.94 41.15 -16.73
C ALA A 83 4.69 41.07 -18.25
N MET A 84 3.92 40.09 -18.70
CA MET A 84 3.58 39.91 -20.12
C MET A 84 2.70 41.04 -20.66
N GLU A 85 1.74 41.55 -19.89
CA GLU A 85 0.88 42.67 -20.28
C GLU A 85 1.60 44.02 -20.19
N THR A 86 2.52 44.17 -19.24
CA THR A 86 3.28 45.42 -19.06
C THR A 86 4.29 45.64 -20.19
N LEU A 87 4.85 44.58 -20.76
CA LEU A 87 5.91 44.65 -21.76
C LEU A 87 5.49 45.35 -23.08
N PRO A 88 4.36 45.00 -23.73
CA PRO A 88 3.88 45.71 -24.92
C PRO A 88 3.62 47.20 -24.69
N ILE A 89 3.15 47.58 -23.49
CA ILE A 89 2.85 48.98 -23.13
C ILE A 89 4.14 49.83 -23.17
N PHE A 90 5.25 49.30 -22.67
CA PHE A 90 6.55 49.99 -22.75
C PHE A 90 7.15 49.97 -24.16
N LEU A 91 6.90 48.91 -24.95
CA LEU A 91 7.37 48.84 -26.34
C LEU A 91 6.61 49.79 -27.28
N ASP A 92 5.31 50.01 -27.07
CA ASP A 92 4.50 50.96 -27.84
C ASP A 92 4.99 52.41 -27.70
N SER A 93 5.68 52.72 -26.59
CA SER A 93 6.30 54.02 -26.38
C SER A 93 7.61 54.21 -27.19
N LEU A 94 8.24 53.13 -27.65
CA LEU A 94 9.54 53.15 -28.34
C LEU A 94 9.46 52.90 -29.84
N VAL A 95 8.47 52.12 -30.29
CA VAL A 95 8.35 51.62 -31.67
C VAL A 95 6.95 51.97 -32.19
N THR A 96 6.77 51.98 -33.51
CA THR A 96 5.44 52.04 -34.11
C THR A 96 4.54 50.91 -33.58
N ALA A 97 3.25 51.17 -33.38
CA ALA A 97 2.31 50.24 -32.77
C ALA A 97 2.35 48.81 -33.36
N TRP A 98 2.45 48.68 -34.69
CA TRP A 98 2.56 47.37 -35.34
C TRP A 98 3.89 46.66 -35.08
N GLY A 99 4.99 47.43 -34.97
CA GLY A 99 6.32 46.92 -34.63
C GLY A 99 6.43 46.53 -33.16
N ALA A 100 5.80 47.29 -32.26
CA ALA A 100 5.72 46.98 -30.83
C ALA A 100 5.05 45.61 -30.60
N ILE A 101 3.92 45.35 -31.25
CA ILE A 101 3.21 44.06 -31.15
C ILE A 101 4.07 42.90 -31.70
N LEU A 102 4.68 43.06 -32.88
CA LEU A 102 5.46 41.99 -33.50
C LEU A 102 6.70 41.64 -32.66
N ILE A 103 7.41 42.67 -32.18
CA ILE A 103 8.60 42.50 -31.34
C ILE A 103 8.20 41.94 -29.97
N SER A 104 7.14 42.45 -29.35
CA SER A 104 6.70 42.00 -28.01
C SER A 104 6.31 40.53 -28.03
N VAL A 105 5.51 40.09 -29.01
CA VAL A 105 5.08 38.69 -29.14
C VAL A 105 6.28 37.77 -29.33
N THR A 106 7.21 38.14 -30.22
CA THR A 106 8.42 37.33 -30.47
C THR A 106 9.29 37.21 -29.22
N LEU A 107 9.48 38.32 -28.50
CA LEU A 107 10.33 38.40 -27.32
C LEU A 107 9.72 37.63 -26.14
N ILE A 108 8.42 37.80 -25.89
CA ILE A 108 7.68 37.09 -24.84
C ILE A 108 7.66 35.59 -25.11
N LEU A 109 7.29 35.16 -26.33
CA LEU A 109 7.19 33.73 -26.62
C LEU A 109 8.54 33.03 -26.54
N LEU A 110 9.57 33.59 -27.17
CA LEU A 110 10.87 32.92 -27.24
C LEU A 110 11.61 33.01 -25.90
N PHE A 111 11.80 34.23 -25.38
CA PHE A 111 12.63 34.48 -24.20
C PHE A 111 11.85 34.55 -22.89
N GLY A 112 10.57 34.91 -22.92
CA GLY A 112 9.70 34.98 -21.74
C GLY A 112 8.96 33.68 -21.42
N GLU A 113 8.90 32.71 -22.34
CA GLU A 113 8.11 31.50 -22.13
C GLU A 113 8.85 30.23 -22.56
N ILE A 114 9.08 30.01 -23.85
CA ILE A 114 9.57 28.72 -24.39
C ILE A 114 10.95 28.35 -23.84
N ILE A 115 11.93 29.26 -23.94
CA ILE A 115 13.30 28.98 -23.47
C ILE A 115 13.31 28.74 -21.96
N PRO A 116 12.77 29.64 -21.11
CA PRO A 116 12.78 29.44 -19.66
C PRO A 116 12.02 28.19 -19.18
N GLN A 117 10.86 27.89 -19.78
CA GLN A 117 10.08 26.70 -19.45
C GLN A 117 10.86 25.42 -19.77
N SER A 118 11.51 25.36 -20.94
CA SER A 118 12.31 24.19 -21.32
C SER A 118 13.45 23.90 -20.32
N ILE A 119 14.17 24.95 -19.89
CA ILE A 119 15.27 24.85 -18.93
C ILE A 119 14.74 24.44 -17.54
N CYS A 120 13.66 25.07 -17.09
CA CYS A 120 13.07 24.78 -15.77
C CYS A 120 12.41 23.41 -15.72
N SER A 121 11.94 22.84 -16.83
CA SER A 121 11.44 21.46 -16.85
C SER A 121 12.55 20.44 -16.56
N ARG A 122 13.79 20.71 -17.00
CA ARG A 122 14.94 19.80 -16.83
C ARG A 122 15.67 20.01 -15.50
N TYR A 123 15.80 21.25 -15.06
CA TYR A 123 16.56 21.61 -13.85
C TYR A 123 15.68 22.19 -12.74
N GLY A 124 14.38 21.86 -12.73
CA GLY A 124 13.38 22.44 -11.82
C GLY A 124 13.73 22.32 -10.34
N LEU A 125 14.30 21.19 -9.91
CA LEU A 125 14.71 20.98 -8.51
C LEU A 125 15.86 21.91 -8.09
N ALA A 126 16.86 22.10 -8.94
CA ALA A 126 18.02 22.95 -8.61
C ALA A 126 17.68 24.45 -8.68
N ILE A 127 16.99 24.85 -9.75
CA ILE A 127 16.55 26.24 -9.97
C ILE A 127 15.52 26.62 -8.91
N GLY A 128 14.53 25.75 -8.69
CA GLY A 128 13.49 25.95 -7.68
C GLY A 128 14.05 26.12 -6.28
N ALA A 129 15.09 25.37 -5.90
CA ALA A 129 15.68 25.46 -4.56
C ALA A 129 16.53 26.72 -4.37
N THR A 130 17.22 27.16 -5.43
CA THR A 130 18.01 28.39 -5.42
C THR A 130 17.11 29.61 -5.33
N VAL A 131 15.99 29.59 -6.07
CA VAL A 131 15.04 30.72 -6.17
C VAL A 131 13.91 30.62 -5.12
N ALA A 132 13.81 29.52 -4.36
CA ALA A 132 12.84 29.32 -3.28
C ALA A 132 12.68 30.52 -2.31
N PRO A 133 13.75 31.15 -1.78
CA PRO A 133 13.59 32.32 -0.90
C PRO A 133 12.94 33.52 -1.64
N PHE A 134 13.28 33.73 -2.90
CA PHE A 134 12.68 34.78 -3.73
C PHE A 134 11.20 34.52 -4.00
N VAL A 135 10.83 33.28 -4.34
CA VAL A 135 9.42 32.88 -4.52
C VAL A 135 8.62 33.08 -3.23
N ARG A 136 9.22 32.82 -2.07
CA ARG A 136 8.55 33.04 -0.78
C ARG A 136 8.22 34.51 -0.53
N VAL A 137 9.13 35.41 -0.89
CA VAL A 137 8.89 36.86 -0.83
C VAL A 137 7.78 37.25 -1.80
N LEU A 138 7.80 36.71 -3.01
CA LEU A 138 6.77 36.98 -4.02
C LEU A 138 5.37 36.53 -3.57
N VAL A 139 5.26 35.31 -3.02
CA VAL A 139 4.01 34.80 -2.44
C VAL A 139 3.51 35.71 -1.32
N PHE A 140 4.40 36.23 -0.48
CA PHE A 140 4.03 37.17 0.58
C PHE A 140 3.49 38.49 0.02
N VAL A 141 4.13 39.05 -1.03
CA VAL A 141 3.72 40.31 -1.68
C VAL A 141 2.40 40.15 -2.42
N CYS A 142 2.20 39.04 -3.13
CA CYS A 142 0.99 38.77 -3.90
C CYS A 142 -0.14 38.14 -3.07
N LEU A 143 0.09 37.84 -1.80
CA LEU A 143 -0.89 37.25 -0.88
C LEU A 143 -2.27 37.94 -0.88
N PRO A 144 -2.41 39.29 -0.86
CA PRO A 144 -3.73 39.92 -0.80
C PRO A 144 -4.62 39.60 -2.00
N VAL A 145 -4.02 39.39 -3.18
CA VAL A 145 -4.75 39.06 -4.42
C VAL A 145 -4.79 37.55 -4.64
N ALA A 146 -3.70 36.85 -4.37
CA ALA A 146 -3.58 35.42 -4.63
C ALA A 146 -4.41 34.56 -3.65
N TRP A 147 -4.55 34.97 -2.38
CA TRP A 147 -5.30 34.23 -1.36
C TRP A 147 -6.79 34.03 -1.67
N PRO A 148 -7.58 35.07 -2.04
CA PRO A 148 -8.99 34.86 -2.37
C PRO A 148 -9.18 34.00 -3.61
N ILE A 149 -8.33 34.19 -4.63
CA ILE A 149 -8.36 33.41 -5.87
C ILE A 149 -7.99 31.94 -5.59
N SER A 150 -6.95 31.68 -4.79
CA SER A 150 -6.57 30.32 -4.43
C SER A 150 -7.66 29.63 -3.61
N LYS A 151 -8.32 30.37 -2.69
CA LYS A 151 -9.40 29.81 -1.87
C LYS A 151 -10.64 29.45 -2.69
N LEU A 152 -10.96 30.25 -3.70
CA LEU A 152 -12.01 29.95 -4.67
C LEU A 152 -11.66 28.70 -5.49
N LEU A 153 -10.39 28.58 -5.91
CA LEU A 153 -9.91 27.42 -6.65
C LEU A 153 -9.97 26.14 -5.80
N ASP A 154 -9.57 26.21 -4.52
CA ASP A 154 -9.67 25.09 -3.57
C ASP A 154 -11.12 24.64 -3.33
N PHE A 155 -12.07 25.59 -3.36
CA PHE A 155 -13.49 25.31 -3.22
C PHE A 155 -14.08 24.63 -4.47
N LEU A 156 -13.70 25.10 -5.67
CA LEU A 156 -14.18 24.57 -6.94
C LEU A 156 -13.57 23.21 -7.30
N LEU A 157 -12.26 23.02 -7.09
CA LEU A 157 -11.54 21.80 -7.49
C LEU A 157 -11.49 20.75 -6.37
N GLY A 158 -11.79 21.13 -5.13
CA GLY A 158 -11.67 20.27 -3.96
C GLY A 158 -10.22 20.11 -3.49
N HIS A 159 -10.04 19.67 -2.24
CA HIS A 159 -8.70 19.48 -1.67
C HIS A 159 -8.04 18.28 -2.33
N ARG A 160 -6.91 18.50 -3.04
CA ARG A 160 -6.07 17.41 -3.54
C ARG A 160 -5.51 16.64 -2.35
N ARG A 161 -6.13 15.49 -2.03
CA ARG A 161 -5.61 14.57 -1.02
C ARG A 161 -4.24 14.10 -1.50
N ALA A 162 -3.26 14.02 -0.59
CA ALA A 162 -1.97 13.42 -0.88
C ALA A 162 -2.23 12.07 -1.56
N ALA A 163 -1.75 11.90 -2.79
CA ALA A 163 -1.91 10.68 -3.55
C ALA A 163 -1.06 9.60 -2.88
N LEU A 164 -1.61 8.97 -1.84
CA LEU A 164 -1.04 7.75 -1.30
C LEU A 164 -1.26 6.69 -2.38
N PHE A 165 -0.17 6.05 -2.79
CA PHE A 165 -0.23 5.00 -3.79
C PHE A 165 -1.11 3.86 -3.29
N ARG A 166 -2.03 3.40 -4.14
CA ARG A 166 -2.78 2.17 -3.87
C ARG A 166 -1.84 0.96 -4.01
N ARG A 167 -2.17 -0.19 -3.40
CA ARG A 167 -1.39 -1.45 -3.55
C ARG A 167 -1.08 -1.80 -5.00
N ALA A 168 -2.06 -1.68 -5.90
CA ALA A 168 -1.88 -1.90 -7.33
C ALA A 168 -0.88 -0.92 -7.97
N GLU A 169 -0.90 0.36 -7.57
CA GLU A 169 0.04 1.37 -8.06
C GLU A 169 1.46 1.13 -7.50
N LEU A 170 1.57 0.67 -6.25
CA LEU A 170 2.84 0.26 -5.65
C LEU A 170 3.43 -0.94 -6.39
N LYS A 171 2.61 -1.95 -6.73
CA LYS A 171 3.05 -3.09 -7.55
C LYS A 171 3.59 -2.62 -8.90
N THR A 172 2.82 -1.81 -9.63
CA THR A 172 3.28 -1.27 -10.93
C THR A 172 4.56 -0.43 -10.77
N LEU A 173 4.70 0.31 -9.68
CA LEU A 173 5.92 1.07 -9.41
C LEU A 173 7.12 0.16 -9.16
N VAL A 174 6.95 -0.95 -8.42
CA VAL A 174 8.00 -1.96 -8.23
C VAL A 174 8.37 -2.62 -9.55
N ASP A 175 7.39 -3.02 -10.36
CA ASP A 175 7.61 -3.63 -11.67
C ASP A 175 8.39 -2.70 -12.62
N LEU A 176 8.08 -1.39 -12.61
CA LEU A 176 8.81 -0.39 -13.39
C LEU A 176 10.27 -0.19 -12.93
N HIS A 177 10.57 -0.49 -11.66
CA HIS A 177 11.92 -0.47 -11.10
C HIS A 177 12.61 -1.84 -11.20
N GLY A 178 11.98 -2.85 -11.81
CA GLY A 178 12.66 -4.07 -12.20
C GLY A 178 13.67 -3.82 -13.30
N ASN A 179 14.85 -4.44 -13.20
CA ASN A 179 15.93 -4.33 -14.20
C ASN A 179 15.43 -4.70 -15.62
N GLU A 180 14.45 -5.60 -15.71
CA GLU A 180 13.85 -6.08 -16.96
C GLU A 180 12.94 -5.05 -17.66
N ALA A 181 12.38 -4.08 -16.92
CA ALA A 181 11.53 -3.04 -17.49
C ALA A 181 12.29 -2.00 -18.34
N GLY A 182 13.63 -2.05 -18.35
CA GLY A 182 14.47 -1.20 -19.18
C GLY A 182 14.43 0.30 -18.84
N LYS A 183 13.87 0.66 -17.67
CA LYS A 183 13.70 2.05 -17.20
C LYS A 183 14.74 2.50 -16.17
N GLY A 184 15.82 1.73 -16.00
CA GLY A 184 16.93 2.07 -15.10
C GLY A 184 16.68 1.71 -13.64
N GLY A 185 15.84 0.71 -13.38
CA GLY A 185 15.65 0.15 -12.05
C GLY A 185 16.85 -0.70 -11.59
N GLU A 186 17.11 -0.70 -10.28
CA GLU A 186 18.21 -1.46 -9.67
C GLU A 186 17.77 -2.82 -9.09
N LEU A 187 16.46 -3.12 -9.09
CA LEU A 187 15.94 -4.35 -8.49
C LEU A 187 16.12 -5.54 -9.42
N THR A 188 16.58 -6.67 -8.88
CA THR A 188 16.64 -7.94 -9.62
C THR A 188 15.25 -8.52 -9.86
N HIS A 189 15.13 -9.49 -10.78
CA HIS A 189 13.86 -10.17 -11.06
C HIS A 189 13.30 -10.81 -9.77
N ASP A 190 14.13 -11.57 -9.06
CA ASP A 190 13.76 -12.23 -7.80
C ASP A 190 13.29 -11.21 -6.75
N GLU A 191 13.97 -10.06 -6.61
CA GLU A 191 13.57 -9.00 -5.69
C GLU A 191 12.20 -8.42 -6.07
N THR A 192 11.96 -8.17 -7.36
CA THR A 192 10.66 -7.67 -7.82
C THR A 192 9.54 -8.68 -7.59
N THR A 193 9.79 -9.96 -7.85
CA THR A 193 8.81 -11.05 -7.67
C THR A 193 8.44 -11.22 -6.19
N ILE A 194 9.44 -11.23 -5.31
CA ILE A 194 9.22 -11.33 -3.84
C ILE A 194 8.42 -10.13 -3.32
N ILE A 195 8.75 -8.91 -3.76
CA ILE A 195 8.03 -7.70 -3.32
C ILE A 195 6.58 -7.73 -3.84
N ALA A 196 6.38 -8.15 -5.10
CA ALA A 196 5.05 -8.29 -5.67
C ALA A 196 4.22 -9.33 -4.92
N GLY A 197 4.78 -10.53 -4.65
CA GLY A 197 4.14 -11.57 -3.87
C GLY A 197 3.79 -11.10 -2.45
N ALA A 198 4.70 -10.38 -1.77
CA ALA A 198 4.43 -9.81 -0.46
C ALA A 198 3.28 -8.78 -0.45
N LEU A 199 3.14 -7.97 -1.51
CA LEU A 199 2.01 -7.03 -1.66
C LEU A 199 0.67 -7.75 -1.85
N GLU A 200 0.69 -8.89 -2.57
CA GLU A 200 -0.48 -9.73 -2.86
C GLU A 200 -0.90 -10.64 -1.70
N LEU A 201 0.04 -11.06 -0.86
CA LEU A 201 -0.22 -11.96 0.28
C LEU A 201 -1.26 -11.42 1.29
N SER A 202 -1.43 -10.09 1.32
CA SER A 202 -2.47 -9.46 2.15
C SER A 202 -3.87 -9.60 1.58
N ASP A 203 -3.99 -9.73 0.25
CA ASP A 203 -5.27 -9.77 -0.47
C ASP A 203 -5.67 -11.22 -0.80
N LYS A 204 -4.69 -12.14 -0.97
CA LYS A 204 -4.93 -13.57 -1.14
C LYS A 204 -5.42 -14.23 0.16
N MET A 205 -6.40 -15.11 0.01
CA MET A 205 -6.99 -15.86 1.11
C MET A 205 -6.43 -17.29 1.16
N VAL A 206 -6.58 -17.93 2.32
CA VAL A 206 -6.15 -19.32 2.55
C VAL A 206 -6.75 -20.30 1.56
N LYS A 207 -8.02 -20.11 1.19
CA LYS A 207 -8.68 -20.95 0.18
C LYS A 207 -7.98 -20.95 -1.19
N ASP A 208 -7.21 -19.91 -1.50
CA ASP A 208 -6.57 -19.73 -2.80
C ASP A 208 -5.24 -20.50 -2.88
N ALA A 209 -4.62 -20.80 -1.74
CA ALA A 209 -3.31 -21.47 -1.65
C ALA A 209 -3.34 -22.84 -0.93
N MET A 210 -4.46 -23.22 -0.30
CA MET A 210 -4.56 -24.49 0.42
C MET A 210 -4.53 -25.70 -0.53
N THR A 211 -4.01 -26.83 -0.05
CA THR A 211 -4.22 -28.14 -0.68
C THR A 211 -5.66 -28.63 -0.39
N PRO A 212 -6.48 -28.91 -1.41
CA PRO A 212 -7.83 -29.43 -1.22
C PRO A 212 -7.83 -30.81 -0.53
N ILE A 213 -8.82 -31.08 0.31
CA ILE A 213 -8.85 -32.34 1.09
C ILE A 213 -8.84 -33.63 0.26
N SER A 214 -9.26 -33.57 -1.01
CA SER A 214 -9.23 -34.70 -1.95
C SER A 214 -7.81 -35.17 -2.28
N ASP A 215 -6.84 -34.26 -2.21
CA ASP A 215 -5.49 -34.48 -2.72
C ASP A 215 -4.51 -34.78 -1.56
N ILE A 216 -5.00 -34.76 -0.33
CA ILE A 216 -4.20 -34.92 0.88
C ILE A 216 -4.05 -36.39 1.23
N PHE A 217 -2.81 -36.81 1.46
CA PHE A 217 -2.51 -38.10 2.08
C PHE A 217 -2.84 -38.06 3.58
N VAL A 218 -3.88 -38.77 4.01
CA VAL A 218 -4.35 -38.84 5.40
C VAL A 218 -4.42 -40.27 5.91
N ILE A 219 -4.21 -40.47 7.22
CA ILE A 219 -4.19 -41.79 7.86
C ILE A 219 -5.31 -41.93 8.90
N ASP A 220 -5.96 -43.10 8.97
CA ASP A 220 -6.94 -43.40 10.03
C ASP A 220 -6.23 -43.62 11.37
N ILE A 221 -6.74 -43.02 12.45
CA ILE A 221 -6.25 -43.24 13.82
C ILE A 221 -6.24 -44.72 14.25
N ASN A 222 -7.10 -45.55 13.66
CA ASN A 222 -7.19 -46.99 13.94
C ASN A 222 -6.34 -47.84 12.99
N ALA A 223 -5.72 -47.25 11.97
CA ALA A 223 -4.80 -47.95 11.09
C ALA A 223 -3.62 -48.51 11.90
N LYS A 224 -3.14 -49.68 11.49
CA LYS A 224 -1.95 -50.30 12.05
C LYS A 224 -0.74 -49.84 11.24
N LEU A 225 0.34 -49.49 11.91
CA LEU A 225 1.62 -49.16 11.28
C LEU A 225 2.34 -50.43 10.86
N ASP A 226 1.79 -51.09 9.84
CA ASP A 226 2.40 -52.26 9.20
C ASP A 226 3.49 -51.84 8.20
N ARG A 227 4.16 -52.84 7.62
CA ARG A 227 5.21 -52.62 6.61
C ARG A 227 4.69 -51.85 5.40
N ASP A 228 3.47 -52.13 4.97
CA ASP A 228 2.89 -51.53 3.76
C ASP A 228 2.55 -50.05 3.98
N LEU A 229 1.92 -49.70 5.10
CA LEU A 229 1.63 -48.31 5.45
C LEU A 229 2.90 -47.51 5.72
N MET A 230 3.89 -48.11 6.39
CA MET A 230 5.18 -47.45 6.61
C MET A 230 5.92 -47.18 5.30
N ASN A 231 5.91 -48.13 4.36
CA ASN A 231 6.48 -47.93 3.03
C ASN A 231 5.73 -46.85 2.26
N LEU A 232 4.39 -46.83 2.33
CA LEU A 232 3.56 -45.81 1.69
C LEU A 232 3.85 -44.40 2.24
N ILE A 233 4.02 -44.26 3.56
CA ILE A 233 4.41 -42.98 4.19
C ILE A 233 5.77 -42.52 3.67
N LEU A 234 6.73 -43.43 3.53
CA LEU A 234 8.07 -43.12 3.04
C LEU A 234 8.07 -42.76 1.55
N GLU A 235 7.29 -43.46 0.74
CA GLU A 235 7.11 -43.17 -0.70
C GLU A 235 6.49 -41.79 -0.93
N LYS A 236 5.56 -41.38 -0.06
CA LYS A 236 4.96 -40.04 -0.12
C LYS A 236 5.88 -38.90 0.32
N GLY A 237 6.99 -39.19 1.01
CA GLY A 237 7.99 -38.18 1.39
C GLY A 237 7.57 -37.12 2.43
N HIS A 238 6.28 -37.01 2.77
CA HIS A 238 5.80 -35.95 3.65
C HIS A 238 6.33 -36.05 5.09
N SER A 239 6.85 -34.94 5.63
CA SER A 239 7.32 -34.88 7.03
C SER A 239 6.19 -34.92 8.08
N ARG A 240 4.99 -34.45 7.72
CA ARG A 240 3.82 -34.31 8.59
C ARG A 240 2.63 -34.97 7.90
N VAL A 241 2.05 -35.97 8.55
CA VAL A 241 0.90 -36.70 8.00
C VAL A 241 -0.33 -36.47 8.88
N PRO A 242 -1.42 -35.89 8.34
CA PRO A 242 -2.67 -35.71 9.08
C PRO A 242 -3.33 -37.04 9.45
N VAL A 243 -3.97 -37.06 10.62
CA VAL A 243 -4.71 -38.22 11.12
C VAL A 243 -6.19 -37.87 11.30
N TYR A 244 -7.06 -38.71 10.75
CA TYR A 244 -8.51 -38.57 10.83
C TYR A 244 -9.16 -39.66 11.69
N TYR A 245 -10.42 -39.45 12.06
CA TYR A 245 -11.25 -40.44 12.75
C TYR A 245 -12.65 -40.52 12.18
N GLU A 246 -13.07 -41.75 11.87
CA GLU A 246 -14.34 -42.12 11.22
C GLU A 246 -14.51 -41.58 9.80
N GLN A 247 -14.29 -40.29 9.58
CA GLN A 247 -14.42 -39.63 8.28
C GLN A 247 -13.12 -38.90 7.89
N PRO A 248 -12.70 -38.93 6.61
CA PRO A 248 -11.53 -38.18 6.14
C PRO A 248 -11.58 -36.68 6.44
N ASN A 249 -12.79 -36.09 6.43
CA ASN A 249 -13.03 -34.69 6.76
C ASN A 249 -12.83 -34.36 8.25
N ASN A 250 -12.74 -35.37 9.11
CA ASN A 250 -12.55 -35.21 10.54
C ASN A 250 -11.08 -35.34 10.96
N ILE A 251 -10.26 -34.35 10.60
CA ILE A 251 -8.84 -34.32 10.98
C ILE A 251 -8.72 -33.98 12.47
N ILE A 252 -8.16 -34.89 13.27
CA ILE A 252 -7.98 -34.67 14.72
C ILE A 252 -6.62 -34.00 14.99
N GLY A 253 -5.60 -34.38 14.23
CA GLY A 253 -4.23 -33.94 14.47
C GLY A 253 -3.28 -34.40 13.38
N LEU A 254 -1.99 -34.34 13.67
CA LEU A 254 -0.93 -34.77 12.76
C LEU A 254 0.08 -35.67 13.47
N VAL A 255 0.68 -36.57 12.71
CA VAL A 255 1.81 -37.40 13.12
C VAL A 255 3.07 -36.91 12.42
N LEU A 256 4.15 -36.82 13.17
CA LEU A 256 5.47 -36.52 12.61
C LEU A 256 6.13 -37.83 12.20
N VAL A 257 6.56 -37.95 10.95
CA VAL A 257 7.17 -39.20 10.44
C VAL A 257 8.42 -39.56 11.22
N LYS A 258 9.21 -38.59 11.69
CA LYS A 258 10.36 -38.85 12.58
C LYS A 258 10.01 -39.60 13.88
N ASN A 259 8.77 -39.48 14.37
CA ASN A 259 8.33 -40.21 15.57
C ASN A 259 8.02 -41.69 15.26
N LEU A 260 7.81 -42.02 13.98
CA LEU A 260 7.57 -43.39 13.52
C LEU A 260 8.88 -44.19 13.41
N LEU A 261 10.04 -43.52 13.40
CA LEU A 261 11.35 -44.17 13.31
C LEU A 261 11.66 -45.10 14.50
N THR A 262 11.04 -44.89 15.66
CA THR A 262 11.23 -45.72 16.85
C THR A 262 10.27 -46.90 16.94
N ILE A 263 9.37 -47.05 15.97
CA ILE A 263 8.32 -48.07 15.97
C ILE A 263 8.76 -49.21 15.07
N ASN A 264 8.71 -50.44 15.58
CA ASN A 264 8.90 -51.60 14.72
C ASN A 264 7.59 -51.90 13.99
N PRO A 265 7.59 -52.01 12.66
CA PRO A 265 6.39 -52.36 11.89
C PRO A 265 5.90 -53.79 12.17
N ASP A 266 6.75 -54.67 12.71
CA ASP A 266 6.36 -56.04 13.10
C ASP A 266 5.47 -56.05 14.36
N ASP A 267 5.45 -54.94 15.13
CA ASP A 267 4.60 -54.78 16.32
C ASP A 267 3.15 -54.37 15.96
N GLU A 268 2.87 -54.06 14.68
CA GLU A 268 1.57 -53.60 14.17
C GLU A 268 0.91 -52.52 15.04
N THR A 269 1.72 -51.60 15.59
CA THR A 269 1.19 -50.63 16.56
C THR A 269 0.14 -49.74 15.89
N PRO A 270 -1.04 -49.55 16.53
CA PRO A 270 -2.06 -48.68 15.96
C PRO A 270 -1.62 -47.22 16.07
N VAL A 271 -1.98 -46.39 15.08
CA VAL A 271 -1.63 -44.96 15.02
C VAL A 271 -2.05 -44.19 16.27
N LYS A 272 -3.17 -44.57 16.90
CA LYS A 272 -3.63 -44.03 18.19
C LYS A 272 -2.62 -44.13 19.34
N ASN A 273 -1.67 -45.07 19.28
CA ASN A 273 -0.65 -45.25 20.31
C ASN A 273 0.59 -44.39 20.06
N VAL A 274 0.64 -43.68 18.93
CA VAL A 274 1.71 -42.76 18.56
C VAL A 274 1.39 -41.35 19.05
N THR A 275 2.42 -40.55 19.29
CA THR A 275 2.27 -39.13 19.64
C THR A 275 1.64 -38.34 18.50
N ILE A 276 0.32 -38.09 18.61
CA ILE A 276 -0.42 -37.20 17.71
C ILE A 276 -0.33 -35.76 18.25
N ARG A 277 0.04 -34.82 17.39
CA ARG A 277 0.08 -33.39 17.69
C ARG A 277 -1.19 -32.69 17.25
N ARG A 278 -1.61 -31.66 17.98
CA ARG A 278 -2.73 -30.79 17.62
C ARG A 278 -2.40 -29.99 16.37
N ILE A 279 -3.39 -29.87 15.50
CA ILE A 279 -3.34 -29.01 14.31
C ILE A 279 -4.30 -27.84 14.52
N PRO A 280 -3.86 -26.59 14.36
CA PRO A 280 -4.75 -25.43 14.41
C PRO A 280 -5.78 -25.49 13.26
N ARG A 281 -6.99 -25.00 13.52
CA ARG A 281 -8.05 -24.82 12.53
C ARG A 281 -8.17 -23.35 12.18
N VAL A 282 -8.21 -23.04 10.89
CA VAL A 282 -8.26 -21.68 10.35
C VAL A 282 -9.39 -21.55 9.33
N PRO A 283 -10.12 -20.43 9.30
CA PRO A 283 -11.20 -20.25 8.33
C PRO A 283 -10.64 -20.03 6.92
N GLU A 284 -11.37 -20.49 5.89
CA GLU A 284 -10.97 -20.36 4.49
C GLU A 284 -10.83 -18.91 3.99
N THR A 285 -11.44 -17.95 4.71
CA THR A 285 -11.41 -16.51 4.39
C THR A 285 -10.26 -15.75 5.06
N LEU A 286 -9.41 -16.42 5.86
CA LEU A 286 -8.28 -15.77 6.52
C LEU A 286 -7.25 -15.33 5.48
N PRO A 287 -6.65 -14.13 5.57
CA PRO A 287 -5.56 -13.73 4.69
C PRO A 287 -4.29 -14.56 4.90
N LEU A 288 -3.54 -14.81 3.83
CA LEU A 288 -2.28 -15.57 3.91
C LEU A 288 -1.24 -14.88 4.80
N TYR A 289 -1.21 -13.54 4.82
CA TYR A 289 -0.33 -12.78 5.71
C TYR A 289 -0.57 -13.09 7.20
N ASP A 290 -1.82 -13.27 7.61
CA ASP A 290 -2.15 -13.57 8.99
C ASP A 290 -1.75 -15.01 9.35
N ILE A 291 -1.92 -15.95 8.42
CA ILE A 291 -1.44 -17.34 8.57
C ILE A 291 0.08 -17.41 8.68
N LEU A 292 0.80 -16.66 7.85
CA LEU A 292 2.26 -16.59 7.92
C LEU A 292 2.72 -16.16 9.31
N ASN A 293 2.05 -15.15 9.90
CA ASN A 293 2.34 -14.69 11.25
C ASN A 293 2.03 -15.75 12.31
N GLU A 294 0.96 -16.54 12.14
CA GLU A 294 0.67 -17.67 13.04
C GLU A 294 1.75 -18.77 12.94
N PHE A 295 2.19 -19.13 11.74
CA PHE A 295 3.27 -20.11 11.54
C PHE A 295 4.61 -19.62 12.11
N GLN A 296 4.93 -18.33 11.99
CA GLN A 296 6.14 -17.73 12.56
C GLN A 296 6.20 -17.77 14.10
N LYS A 297 5.06 -17.90 14.79
CA LYS A 297 5.05 -18.11 16.25
C LYS A 297 5.62 -19.47 16.65
N GLY A 298 5.71 -20.42 15.72
CA GLY A 298 6.39 -21.70 15.90
C GLY A 298 5.58 -22.78 16.61
N LEU A 299 4.25 -22.64 16.69
CA LEU A 299 3.35 -23.64 17.30
C LEU A 299 3.05 -24.79 16.32
N SER A 300 2.72 -24.46 15.07
CA SER A 300 2.51 -25.44 14.00
C SER A 300 2.94 -24.83 12.66
N HIS A 301 3.40 -25.67 11.73
CA HIS A 301 3.71 -25.28 10.34
C HIS A 301 2.66 -25.81 9.34
N MET A 302 1.52 -26.27 9.88
CA MET A 302 0.41 -26.87 9.14
C MET A 302 -0.89 -26.52 9.87
N ALA A 303 -1.93 -26.18 9.14
CA ALA A 303 -3.25 -25.85 9.68
C ALA A 303 -4.35 -26.49 8.83
N VAL A 304 -5.44 -26.92 9.48
CA VAL A 304 -6.64 -27.40 8.77
C VAL A 304 -7.49 -26.21 8.40
N VAL A 305 -7.85 -26.11 7.13
CA VAL A 305 -8.74 -25.08 6.62
C VAL A 305 -10.17 -25.55 6.78
N VAL A 306 -10.98 -24.76 7.49
CA VAL A 306 -12.39 -25.05 7.75
C VAL A 306 -13.30 -24.06 7.04
N ARG A 307 -14.41 -24.57 6.52
CA ARG A 307 -15.55 -23.78 6.06
C ARG A 307 -16.66 -23.90 7.10
N GLN A 308 -17.20 -22.74 7.48
CA GLN A 308 -18.41 -22.69 8.28
C GLN A 308 -19.58 -23.02 7.37
N CYS A 309 -20.29 -24.11 7.68
CA CYS A 309 -21.50 -24.48 6.97
C CYS A 309 -22.70 -23.80 7.64
N ASP A 310 -23.08 -22.63 7.13
CA ASP A 310 -24.38 -22.04 7.42
C ASP A 310 -25.45 -22.98 6.85
N LYS A 311 -26.02 -23.85 7.69
CA LYS A 311 -27.18 -24.67 7.31
C LYS A 311 -28.33 -23.73 6.95
N ILE A 312 -28.50 -23.50 5.65
CA ILE A 312 -29.73 -23.17 4.89
C ILE A 312 -30.74 -22.34 5.70
N HIS A 313 -30.81 -21.03 5.39
CA HIS A 313 -32.03 -20.26 5.62
C HIS A 313 -33.25 -21.11 5.18
N PRO A 314 -34.22 -21.43 6.05
CA PRO A 314 -35.44 -22.06 5.60
C PRO A 314 -36.05 -21.14 4.55
N LEU A 315 -36.32 -21.69 3.35
CA LEU A 315 -37.00 -20.94 2.29
C LEU A 315 -38.23 -20.25 2.90
N PRO A 316 -38.44 -18.95 2.68
CA PRO A 316 -39.66 -18.31 3.14
C PRO A 316 -40.82 -18.97 2.39
N SER A 317 -41.65 -19.68 3.14
CA SER A 317 -42.95 -20.16 2.70
C SER A 317 -43.70 -19.02 2.01
N LYS A 318 -44.29 -19.33 0.86
CA LYS A 318 -45.21 -18.49 0.13
C LYS A 318 -46.27 -17.92 1.07
N ASP A 319 -46.14 -16.65 1.44
CA ASP A 319 -47.26 -15.83 1.85
C ASP A 319 -47.33 -14.62 0.94
N VAL A 320 -48.22 -14.76 -0.04
CA VAL A 320 -48.77 -13.69 -0.85
C VAL A 320 -49.50 -12.74 0.09
N LYS A 321 -49.08 -11.47 0.15
CA LYS A 321 -50.00 -10.32 0.25
C LYS A 321 -49.31 -8.97 0.09
N ASP A 322 -49.72 -8.34 -1.01
CA ASP A 322 -50.10 -6.94 -1.19
C ASP A 322 -48.98 -5.88 -1.35
N GLU A 323 -48.77 -5.53 -2.61
CA GLU A 323 -48.22 -4.25 -3.03
C GLU A 323 -49.01 -3.08 -2.44
N ARG A 324 -48.31 -2.11 -1.86
CA ARG A 324 -48.71 -0.72 -2.02
C ARG A 324 -47.48 0.17 -2.05
N VAL A 325 -47.09 0.49 -3.28
CA VAL A 325 -46.24 1.62 -3.63
C VAL A 325 -46.93 2.91 -3.19
N LYS A 326 -46.22 3.79 -2.48
CA LYS A 326 -46.50 5.23 -2.49
C LYS A 326 -45.20 6.02 -2.51
N GLU A 327 -45.22 6.98 -3.41
CA GLU A 327 -44.12 7.80 -3.90
C GLU A 327 -43.63 8.84 -2.90
N VAL A 328 -42.35 9.16 -3.10
CA VAL A 328 -41.59 10.39 -2.82
C VAL A 328 -42.40 11.67 -2.57
N GLN A 329 -42.05 12.40 -1.50
CA GLN A 329 -41.85 13.85 -1.61
C GLN A 329 -40.80 14.37 -0.62
N VAL A 330 -39.92 15.21 -1.17
CA VAL A 330 -38.79 15.92 -0.57
C VAL A 330 -39.30 17.27 -0.03
N ASP A 331 -38.76 17.76 1.08
CA ASP A 331 -38.44 19.19 1.18
C ASP A 331 -37.28 19.48 2.14
N VAL A 332 -36.60 20.58 1.81
CA VAL A 332 -35.26 21.04 2.21
C VAL A 332 -35.36 22.16 3.27
N ASP A 333 -34.21 22.50 3.88
CA ASP A 333 -33.90 23.61 4.81
C ASP A 333 -34.27 23.40 6.29
N GLY A 334 -33.46 23.75 7.29
CA GLY A 334 -32.20 24.50 7.35
C GLY A 334 -32.02 24.95 8.81
N GLU A 335 -30.80 24.78 9.33
CA GLU A 335 -30.18 25.39 10.54
C GLU A 335 -30.82 25.32 11.95
N GLY A 336 -29.95 25.00 12.93
CA GLY A 336 -30.13 25.38 14.33
C GLY A 336 -29.77 24.30 15.37
N THR A 337 -28.52 24.29 15.83
CA THR A 337 -28.16 23.82 17.20
C THR A 337 -27.73 25.06 18.02
N PRO A 338 -27.53 25.02 19.36
CA PRO A 338 -27.64 23.92 20.34
C PRO A 338 -28.36 24.33 21.66
N GLN A 339 -28.83 23.37 22.48
CA GLN A 339 -28.77 23.58 23.95
C GLN A 339 -28.89 22.30 24.79
N GLU A 340 -28.02 22.25 25.81
CA GLU A 340 -27.94 21.31 26.92
C GLU A 340 -29.20 21.29 27.81
N ARG A 341 -29.58 20.11 28.32
CA ARG A 341 -29.60 19.82 29.78
C ARG A 341 -29.94 18.38 30.12
N MET A 342 -29.12 17.86 31.02
CA MET A 342 -29.21 16.61 31.80
C MET A 342 -30.59 16.28 32.39
N LEU A 343 -30.89 14.98 32.48
CA LEU A 343 -31.18 14.28 33.75
C LEU A 343 -30.83 12.78 33.65
N ARG A 344 -30.05 12.31 34.63
CA ARG A 344 -29.47 10.96 34.78
C ARG A 344 -30.48 9.95 35.35
N THR A 345 -30.27 8.65 35.13
CA THR A 345 -30.23 7.61 36.20
C THR A 345 -29.48 6.32 35.77
N LYS A 346 -28.35 6.06 36.47
CA LYS A 346 -27.72 4.80 36.97
C LYS A 346 -27.93 3.47 36.19
N ARG A 347 -26.91 2.69 35.83
CA ARG A 347 -25.92 1.94 36.67
C ARG A 347 -24.65 1.54 35.85
N SER A 348 -23.45 2.00 36.24
CA SER A 348 -22.26 1.28 36.80
C SER A 348 -21.65 0.15 35.94
N LEU A 349 -20.51 0.35 35.26
CA LEU A 349 -19.10 0.23 35.71
C LEU A 349 -18.72 -1.21 36.13
N GLN A 350 -17.66 -1.86 35.60
CA GLN A 350 -16.26 -1.44 35.83
C GLN A 350 -15.20 -2.20 34.99
N LYS A 351 -14.30 -1.41 34.35
CA LYS A 351 -12.80 -1.50 34.33
C LYS A 351 -12.10 -2.73 33.70
N TRP A 352 -11.13 -2.55 32.80
CA TRP A 352 -9.81 -1.98 33.11
C TRP A 352 -9.15 -1.15 31.97
N LYS A 353 -8.60 0.01 32.39
CA LYS A 353 -7.42 0.74 31.86
C LYS A 353 -6.19 0.22 32.66
N SER A 354 -4.91 0.37 32.34
CA SER A 354 -4.11 1.13 31.37
C SER A 354 -2.65 0.66 31.51
N PHE A 355 -1.85 0.92 30.46
CA PHE A 355 -0.39 0.88 30.34
C PHE A 355 0.45 1.33 31.55
N PRO A 356 1.75 0.93 31.55
CA PRO A 356 2.80 1.93 31.65
C PRO A 356 3.90 1.78 30.58
N ASN A 357 4.66 2.85 30.42
CA ASN A 357 5.68 3.11 29.40
C ASN A 357 7.08 3.17 30.07
N ARG A 358 8.09 2.44 29.58
CA ARG A 358 9.51 2.89 29.52
C ARG A 358 10.42 1.86 28.83
N ALA A 359 11.31 2.40 27.99
CA ALA A 359 12.37 1.71 27.28
C ALA A 359 13.53 1.27 28.20
N SER A 360 14.13 0.10 27.91
CA SER A 360 15.59 -0.06 27.72
C SER A 360 16.00 -1.53 27.53
N SER A 361 16.95 -1.71 26.59
CA SER A 361 17.99 -2.74 26.52
C SER A 361 17.63 -4.23 26.36
N PHE A 362 17.93 -4.72 25.16
CA PHE A 362 18.63 -5.97 24.88
C PHE A 362 19.28 -6.62 26.13
N LYS A 363 18.82 -7.82 26.49
CA LYS A 363 19.70 -8.90 26.97
C LYS A 363 19.03 -10.26 26.81
N ARG A 364 19.70 -11.06 26.01
CA ARG A 364 19.46 -12.46 25.65
C ARG A 364 19.64 -13.34 26.90
N SER A 365 18.60 -14.08 27.29
CA SER A 365 18.73 -15.24 28.17
C SER A 365 17.77 -16.35 27.70
N LYS A 366 18.09 -16.94 26.55
CA LYS A 366 17.57 -18.25 26.15
C LYS A 366 18.32 -19.29 26.98
N THR A 367 17.65 -19.99 27.89
CA THR A 367 17.87 -21.40 28.26
C THR A 367 16.92 -21.76 29.40
N LYS A 368 16.15 -22.85 29.24
CA LYS A 368 15.21 -23.49 30.19
C LYS A 368 13.69 -23.30 30.04
N LYS A 369 13.18 -22.50 29.09
CA LYS A 369 11.72 -22.42 28.81
C LYS A 369 11.25 -23.18 27.56
N TRP A 370 12.12 -23.96 26.91
CA TRP A 370 11.81 -24.63 25.63
C TRP A 370 11.10 -25.98 25.82
N SER A 371 11.25 -26.67 26.96
CA SER A 371 10.66 -28.00 27.13
C SER A 371 9.19 -28.00 27.54
N LYS A 372 8.64 -26.89 28.04
CA LYS A 372 7.30 -26.88 28.67
C LYS A 372 6.14 -26.57 27.72
N ASP A 373 6.39 -25.89 26.59
CA ASP A 373 5.35 -25.59 25.59
C ASP A 373 5.15 -26.73 24.57
N ASN A 374 6.16 -27.58 24.32
CA ASN A 374 6.03 -28.72 23.39
C ASN A 374 5.03 -29.81 23.86
N ASP A 375 4.83 -29.97 25.17
CA ASP A 375 3.92 -30.99 25.71
C ASP A 375 2.44 -30.56 25.63
N ALA A 376 2.14 -29.26 25.50
CA ALA A 376 0.77 -28.75 25.41
C ALA A 376 0.08 -29.09 24.08
N ASP A 377 0.88 -29.37 23.04
CA ASP A 377 0.40 -29.70 21.70
C ASP A 377 0.19 -31.21 21.49
N ILE A 378 0.49 -32.05 22.48
CA ILE A 378 0.29 -33.51 22.38
C ILE A 378 -1.17 -33.84 22.72
N LEU A 379 -1.86 -34.53 21.80
CA LEU A 379 -3.18 -35.08 22.04
C LEU A 379 -3.05 -36.32 22.92
N HIS A 380 -3.30 -36.16 24.22
CA HIS A 380 -3.46 -37.29 25.13
C HIS A 380 -4.80 -37.98 24.86
N LEU A 381 -4.75 -39.10 24.13
CA LEU A 381 -5.91 -39.92 23.76
C LEU A 381 -6.46 -40.77 24.92
N ASN A 382 -5.76 -40.82 26.05
CA ASN A 382 -6.19 -41.58 27.23
C ASN A 382 -7.17 -40.76 28.10
N GLY A 383 -8.46 -40.87 27.80
CA GLY A 383 -9.53 -40.61 28.78
C GLY A 383 -10.58 -39.55 28.42
N ASN A 384 -10.38 -38.76 27.37
CA ASN A 384 -11.38 -37.81 26.88
C ASN A 384 -11.98 -38.32 25.55
N PRO A 385 -13.30 -38.19 25.32
CA PRO A 385 -13.87 -38.52 24.02
C PRO A 385 -13.19 -37.67 22.94
N LEU A 386 -12.76 -38.31 21.86
CA LEU A 386 -12.24 -37.63 20.67
C LEU A 386 -13.23 -36.54 20.26
N PRO A 387 -12.75 -35.34 19.86
CA PRO A 387 -13.63 -34.30 19.37
C PRO A 387 -14.37 -34.87 18.14
N LYS A 388 -15.67 -35.10 18.30
CA LYS A 388 -16.57 -35.32 17.17
C LYS A 388 -16.60 -34.00 16.39
N LEU A 389 -16.60 -34.07 15.06
CA LEU A 389 -16.89 -32.94 14.19
C LEU A 389 -18.03 -32.12 14.83
N ALA A 390 -17.77 -30.87 15.19
CA ALA A 390 -18.86 -29.94 15.45
C ALA A 390 -19.67 -29.90 14.15
N GLU A 391 -20.98 -30.12 14.21
CA GLU A 391 -21.85 -30.23 13.03
C GLU A 391 -21.92 -28.96 12.14
N GLU A 392 -21.07 -27.96 12.42
CA GLU A 392 -21.04 -26.61 11.87
C GLU A 392 -19.72 -26.27 11.14
N GLU A 393 -18.67 -27.10 11.26
CA GLU A 393 -17.36 -26.86 10.61
C GLU A 393 -16.94 -28.06 9.76
N GLU A 394 -16.74 -27.83 8.46
CA GLU A 394 -16.24 -28.84 7.53
C GLU A 394 -14.78 -28.54 7.15
N ALA A 395 -13.89 -29.53 7.25
CA ALA A 395 -12.53 -29.38 6.75
C ALA A 395 -12.54 -29.43 5.21
N VAL A 396 -12.04 -28.37 4.57
CA VAL A 396 -12.00 -28.23 3.11
C VAL A 396 -10.61 -28.50 2.55
N GLY A 397 -9.57 -28.31 3.36
CA GLY A 397 -8.20 -28.51 2.95
C GLY A 397 -7.22 -28.36 4.11
N ILE A 398 -5.94 -28.39 3.77
CA ILE A 398 -4.83 -28.10 4.68
C ILE A 398 -3.97 -27.03 4.02
N ILE A 399 -3.43 -26.14 4.84
CA ILE A 399 -2.43 -25.17 4.42
C ILE A 399 -1.17 -25.36 5.24
N THR A 400 -0.03 -25.32 4.58
CA THR A 400 1.29 -25.43 5.18
C THR A 400 2.04 -24.11 5.09
N MET A 401 3.13 -24.00 5.84
CA MET A 401 4.02 -22.84 5.74
C MET A 401 4.71 -22.77 4.37
N GLU A 402 4.86 -23.90 3.69
CA GLU A 402 5.46 -24.00 2.36
C GLU A 402 4.56 -23.34 1.32
N ASP A 403 3.28 -23.71 1.27
CA ASP A 403 2.28 -23.12 0.37
C ASP A 403 2.25 -21.57 0.49
N VAL A 404 2.38 -21.05 1.72
CA VAL A 404 2.41 -19.60 1.98
C VAL A 404 3.70 -18.95 1.49
N ILE A 405 4.83 -19.68 1.53
CA ILE A 405 6.12 -19.18 1.02
C ILE A 405 6.13 -19.26 -0.51
N GLU A 406 5.60 -20.31 -1.13
CA GLU A 406 5.42 -20.40 -2.58
C GLU A 406 4.60 -19.21 -3.11
N GLU A 407 3.52 -18.86 -2.41
CA GLU A 407 2.73 -17.66 -2.72
C GLU A 407 3.49 -16.34 -2.55
N LEU A 408 4.47 -16.30 -1.64
CA LEU A 408 5.33 -15.12 -1.48
C LEU A 408 6.42 -15.04 -2.56
N LEU A 409 6.98 -16.18 -2.95
CA LEU A 409 8.00 -16.30 -3.99
C LEU A 409 7.41 -16.28 -5.41
N GLN A 410 6.10 -16.56 -5.53
CA GLN A 410 5.39 -16.79 -6.79
C GLN A 410 6.00 -17.93 -7.64
N GLU A 411 6.64 -18.88 -6.97
CA GLU A 411 7.34 -20.02 -7.57
C GLU A 411 7.10 -21.27 -6.70
N GLU A 412 6.99 -22.44 -7.33
CA GLU A 412 6.92 -23.73 -6.64
C GLU A 412 8.27 -24.07 -6.00
N ILE A 413 8.23 -24.60 -4.78
CA ILE A 413 9.42 -25.07 -4.08
C ILE A 413 9.55 -26.56 -4.37
N PHE A 414 10.54 -26.92 -5.17
CA PHE A 414 10.86 -28.33 -5.41
C PHE A 414 11.68 -28.89 -4.24
N ASP A 415 11.16 -29.93 -3.60
CA ASP A 415 11.89 -30.73 -2.61
C ASP A 415 12.60 -31.91 -3.30
N GLU A 416 13.52 -32.56 -2.58
CA GLU A 416 14.35 -33.65 -3.10
C GLU A 416 13.55 -34.87 -3.59
N THR A 417 12.28 -34.97 -3.18
CA THR A 417 11.35 -36.05 -3.56
C THR A 417 10.52 -35.79 -4.82
N ASP A 418 10.54 -34.58 -5.38
CA ASP A 418 9.62 -34.19 -6.46
C ASP A 418 10.11 -34.59 -7.86
N HIS A 419 11.32 -35.15 -7.97
CA HIS A 419 11.99 -35.47 -9.23
C HIS A 419 11.49 -36.72 -9.99
N HIS A 420 10.28 -37.24 -9.74
CA HIS A 420 9.87 -38.56 -10.26
C HIS A 420 8.80 -38.61 -11.36
N PHE A 421 8.38 -37.48 -11.95
CA PHE A 421 7.27 -37.50 -12.92
C PHE A 421 7.54 -36.97 -14.34
N GLU A 422 8.76 -36.60 -14.72
CA GLU A 422 9.02 -36.06 -16.08
C GLU A 422 9.60 -37.05 -17.11
N ASP A 423 9.98 -38.28 -16.72
CA ASP A 423 10.48 -39.28 -17.68
C ASP A 423 9.62 -40.56 -17.67
N SER A 424 8.50 -40.56 -18.39
CA SER A 424 7.78 -41.80 -18.82
C SER A 424 6.98 -41.61 -20.10
#